data_AF-A0A821QWM8-F1
#
_entry.id   AF-A0A821QWM8-F1
#
_cell.length_a   1.000
_cell.length_b   1.000
_cell.length_c   1.000
_cell.angle_alpha   90.00
_cell.angle_beta   90.00
_cell.angle_gamma   90.00
#
_symmetry.space_group_name_H-M   'P 1'
#
loop_
_entity.id
_entity.type
_entity.pdbx_description
1 polymer ?
#
loop_
_entity_poly.entity_id
_entity_poly.type
_entity_poly.pdbx_seq_one_letter_code
_entity_poly.pdbx_strand_id
1 'polypeptide(L)'
;VRGIDKTAPWSRAIPRQLSSLSILPDKICLINDPSIEFFGSYTIEYQLAWQKTIERIQQLNIPIEYIDGHDFAEAASIVYGGPWIAERWSDLDEFVNDQEPNTIFPVTENVLRSGTNPNYTASFLFKTIHQLQKLKCRTHQQLENAVLIMPTS
;
A
#
# COMPACT_ATOMS: atom_id res chain seq x y z
N VAL A 1 -12.63 -5.80 19.73
CA VAL A 1 -12.08 -4.77 20.66
C VAL A 1 -10.69 -4.39 20.14
N ARG A 2 -10.33 -3.09 20.08
CA ARG A 2 -8.94 -2.68 19.81
C ARG A 2 -8.14 -2.77 21.11
N GLY A 3 -7.00 -3.44 21.10
CA GLY A 3 -6.15 -3.61 22.28
C GLY A 3 -4.82 -4.27 21.92
N ILE A 4 -3.86 -4.16 22.83
CA ILE A 4 -2.60 -4.90 22.72
C ILE A 4 -2.87 -6.40 22.91
N ASP A 5 -2.33 -7.20 22.01
CA ASP A 5 -2.19 -8.64 22.18
C ASP A 5 -0.74 -8.93 22.58
N LYS A 6 -0.55 -9.43 23.79
CA LYS A 6 0.79 -9.73 24.34
C LYS A 6 1.49 -10.90 23.64
N THR A 7 0.76 -11.70 22.87
CA THR A 7 1.28 -12.86 22.15
C THR A 7 1.65 -12.54 20.69
N ALA A 8 1.16 -11.43 20.15
CA ALA A 8 1.45 -11.01 18.79
C ALA A 8 2.65 -10.03 18.74
N PRO A 9 3.80 -10.40 18.16
CA PRO A 9 5.01 -9.56 18.15
C PRO A 9 4.84 -8.27 17.34
N TRP A 10 3.87 -8.25 16.41
CA TRP A 10 3.51 -7.08 15.62
C TRP A 10 2.44 -6.19 16.28
N SER A 11 1.94 -6.57 17.46
CA SER A 11 0.92 -5.78 18.16
C SER A 11 1.45 -4.42 18.58
N ARG A 12 0.67 -3.36 18.33
CA ARG A 12 1.03 -1.98 18.68
C ARG A 12 -0.15 -1.23 19.28
N ALA A 13 0.14 -0.36 20.23
CA ALA A 13 -0.86 0.50 20.83
C ALA A 13 -1.20 1.60 19.84
N ILE A 14 -2.47 1.72 19.48
CA ILE A 14 -2.97 2.81 18.65
C ILE A 14 -3.70 3.76 19.59
N PRO A 15 -3.06 4.85 20.05
CA PRO A 15 -3.72 5.80 20.93
C PRO A 15 -4.91 6.40 20.19
N ARG A 16 -6.08 6.34 20.82
CA ARG A 16 -7.24 7.08 20.33
C ARG A 16 -7.02 8.52 20.75
N GLN A 17 -6.81 9.43 19.80
CA GLN A 17 -6.93 10.86 20.07
C GLN A 17 -8.39 11.13 20.44
N LEU A 18 -8.67 11.09 21.74
CA LEU A 18 -9.96 11.40 22.36
C LEU A 18 -10.09 12.93 22.53
N SER A 19 -9.74 13.73 21.52
CA SER A 19 -10.10 15.14 21.53
C SER A 19 -11.58 15.23 21.12
N SER A 20 -12.39 15.83 21.98
CA SER A 20 -13.85 16.01 21.87
C SER A 20 -14.30 17.00 20.77
N LEU A 21 -13.50 17.17 19.72
CA LEU A 21 -13.81 17.99 18.55
C LEU A 21 -13.40 17.19 17.32
N SER A 22 -14.30 17.08 16.34
CA SER A 22 -13.98 16.57 15.01
C SER A 22 -12.91 17.47 14.39
N ILE A 23 -11.64 17.12 14.57
CA ILE A 23 -10.52 17.79 13.90
C ILE A 23 -10.62 17.38 12.44
N LEU A 24 -11.10 18.30 11.59
CA LEU A 24 -11.04 18.14 10.16
C LEU A 24 -9.57 18.20 9.72
N PRO A 25 -9.18 17.47 8.65
CA PRO A 25 -7.84 17.61 8.11
C PRO A 25 -7.63 19.03 7.58
N ASP A 26 -6.37 19.47 7.58
CA ASP A 26 -5.99 20.77 7.04
C ASP A 26 -6.21 20.81 5.51
N LYS A 27 -6.11 19.64 4.87
CA LYS A 27 -6.29 19.46 3.42
C LYS A 27 -6.68 18.04 3.02
N ILE A 28 -7.28 17.92 1.84
CA ILE A 28 -7.48 16.66 1.13
C ILE A 28 -6.44 16.59 0.01
N CYS A 29 -5.63 15.54 0.02
CA CYS A 29 -4.70 15.24 -1.05
C CYS A 29 -5.38 14.35 -2.10
N LEU A 30 -5.28 14.74 -3.36
CA LEU A 30 -5.64 13.92 -4.52
C LEU A 30 -4.37 13.63 -5.32
N ILE A 31 -4.23 12.41 -5.82
CA ILE A 31 -3.17 12.13 -6.79
C ILE A 31 -3.47 12.93 -8.07
N ASN A 32 -2.44 13.57 -8.63
CA ASN A 32 -2.56 14.36 -9.85
C ASN A 32 -3.21 13.51 -10.96
N ASP A 33 -4.38 13.96 -11.41
CA ASP A 33 -5.32 13.26 -12.29
C ASP A 33 -4.71 12.64 -13.56
N PRO A 34 -3.67 13.21 -14.22
CA PRO A 34 -3.07 12.60 -15.41
C PRO A 34 -2.35 11.26 -15.15
N SER A 35 -2.02 10.95 -13.88
CA SER A 35 -1.32 9.71 -13.51
C SER A 35 -2.25 8.57 -13.07
N ILE A 36 -3.56 8.85 -12.95
CA ILE A 36 -4.54 7.82 -12.59
C ILE A 36 -4.95 7.07 -13.86
N GLU A 37 -4.38 5.88 -14.02
CA GLU A 37 -4.74 4.96 -15.09
C GLU A 37 -5.89 4.05 -14.64
N PHE A 38 -6.94 4.00 -15.47
CA PHE A 38 -8.04 3.06 -15.32
C PHE A 38 -7.93 1.99 -16.41
N PHE A 39 -8.18 0.74 -16.04
CA PHE A 39 -7.94 -0.41 -16.92
C PHE A 39 -9.17 -1.30 -17.06
N GLY A 40 -9.20 -2.09 -18.15
CA GLY A 40 -10.20 -3.13 -18.38
C GLY A 40 -11.49 -2.63 -19.05
N SER A 41 -12.49 -3.50 -19.10
CA SER A 41 -13.75 -3.25 -19.82
C SER A 41 -14.61 -2.15 -19.21
N TYR A 42 -14.41 -1.83 -17.92
CA TYR A 42 -15.20 -0.84 -17.18
C TYR A 42 -14.46 0.49 -17.00
N THR A 43 -13.43 0.76 -17.82
CA THR A 43 -12.58 1.95 -17.71
C THR A 43 -13.38 3.25 -17.69
N ILE A 44 -14.40 3.38 -18.54
CA ILE A 44 -15.23 4.59 -18.66
C ILE A 44 -16.06 4.78 -17.39
N GLU A 45 -16.65 3.70 -16.88
CA GLU A 45 -17.47 3.71 -15.67
C GLU A 45 -16.65 4.10 -14.44
N TYR A 46 -15.42 3.60 -14.33
CA TYR A 46 -14.50 3.97 -13.26
C TYR A 46 -14.08 5.44 -13.32
N GLN A 47 -13.76 5.95 -14.52
CA GLN A 47 -13.45 7.37 -14.73
C GLN A 47 -14.63 8.26 -14.33
N LEU A 48 -15.85 7.90 -14.73
CA LEU A 48 -17.06 8.65 -14.36
C LEU A 48 -17.35 8.60 -12.86
N ALA A 49 -17.12 7.45 -12.20
CA ALA A 49 -17.28 7.32 -10.76
C ALA A 49 -16.26 8.15 -10.00
N TRP A 50 -15.02 8.20 -10.49
CA TRP A 50 -13.96 9.03 -9.93
C TRP A 50 -14.27 10.51 -10.08
N GLN A 51 -14.67 10.96 -11.27
CA GLN A 51 -15.06 12.36 -11.51
C GLN A 51 -16.19 12.81 -10.57
N LYS A 52 -17.25 11.99 -10.41
CA LYS A 52 -18.33 12.26 -9.43
C LYS A 52 -17.84 12.32 -7.99
N THR A 53 -16.79 11.58 -7.66
CA THR A 53 -16.17 11.61 -6.34
C THR A 53 -15.41 12.92 -6.12
N ILE A 54 -14.65 13.39 -7.12
CA ILE A 54 -13.98 14.69 -7.09
C ILE A 54 -14.98 15.83 -6.92
N GLU A 55 -16.08 15.82 -7.67
CA GLU A 55 -17.15 16.82 -7.54
C GLU A 55 -17.72 16.88 -6.12
N ARG A 56 -17.91 15.73 -5.47
CA ARG A 56 -18.38 15.65 -4.08
C ARG A 56 -17.34 16.18 -3.10
N ILE A 57 -16.05 15.87 -3.32
CA ILE A 57 -14.96 16.33 -2.45
C ILE A 57 -14.82 17.85 -2.50
N GLN A 58 -14.98 18.45 -3.68
CA GLN A 58 -14.96 19.91 -3.86
C GLN A 58 -16.06 20.63 -3.05
N GLN A 59 -17.14 19.93 -2.68
CA GLN A 59 -18.23 20.49 -1.86
C GLN A 59 -17.93 20.44 -0.34
N LEU A 60 -16.85 19.80 0.10
CA LEU A 60 -16.55 19.61 1.53
C LEU A 60 -15.98 20.86 2.23
N ASN A 61 -15.72 21.96 1.51
CA ASN A 61 -15.09 23.19 2.04
C ASN A 61 -13.74 22.93 2.75
N ILE A 62 -13.02 21.87 2.36
CA ILE A 62 -11.66 21.57 2.82
C ILE A 62 -10.71 21.84 1.64
N PRO A 63 -9.55 22.51 1.85
CA PRO A 63 -8.58 22.74 0.79
C PRO A 63 -8.16 21.44 0.09
N ILE A 64 -8.10 21.47 -1.24
CA ILE A 64 -7.64 20.33 -2.05
C ILE A 64 -6.24 20.62 -2.56
N GLU A 65 -5.32 19.69 -2.33
CA GLU A 65 -3.96 19.72 -2.87
C GLU A 65 -3.76 18.53 -3.81
N TYR A 66 -3.29 18.80 -5.03
CA TYR A 66 -2.89 17.75 -5.95
C TYR A 66 -1.43 17.39 -5.71
N ILE A 67 -1.17 16.10 -5.50
CA ILE A 67 0.15 15.57 -5.21
C ILE A 67 0.61 14.57 -6.28
N ASP A 68 1.92 14.44 -6.46
CA ASP A 68 2.50 13.40 -7.29
C ASP A 68 2.39 12.02 -6.61
N GLY A 69 1.91 11.02 -7.34
CA GLY A 69 1.78 9.64 -6.89
C GLY A 69 3.08 8.83 -6.96
N HIS A 70 4.16 9.38 -7.53
CA HIS A 70 5.40 8.65 -7.80
C HIS A 70 5.99 7.93 -6.58
N ASP A 71 6.10 8.60 -5.43
CA ASP A 71 6.66 7.99 -4.21
C ASP A 71 5.80 6.79 -3.73
N PHE A 72 4.48 6.85 -3.90
CA PHE A 72 3.57 5.75 -3.56
C PHE A 72 3.67 4.60 -4.57
N ALA A 73 3.76 4.92 -5.86
CA ALA A 73 3.95 3.94 -6.92
C ALA A 73 5.30 3.22 -6.80
N GLU A 74 6.36 3.95 -6.46
CA GLU A 74 7.69 3.39 -6.19
C GLU A 74 7.62 2.42 -4.99
N ALA A 75 7.00 2.84 -3.87
CA ALA A 75 6.80 1.97 -2.72
C ALA A 75 5.98 0.71 -3.06
N ALA A 76 4.92 0.84 -3.86
CA ALA A 76 4.11 -0.30 -4.31
C ALA A 76 4.94 -1.27 -5.17
N SER A 77 5.74 -0.77 -6.11
CA SER A 77 6.60 -1.60 -6.96
C SER A 77 7.65 -2.36 -6.16
N ILE A 78 8.17 -1.78 -5.07
CA ILE A 78 9.06 -2.46 -4.13
C ILE A 78 8.37 -3.63 -3.42
N VAL A 79 7.11 -3.48 -3.00
CA VAL A 79 6.40 -4.54 -2.28
C VAL A 79 6.11 -5.74 -3.21
N TYR A 80 5.75 -5.47 -4.47
CA TYR A 80 5.40 -6.54 -5.42
C TYR A 80 6.60 -7.12 -6.19
N GLY A 81 7.61 -6.31 -6.52
CA GLY A 81 8.79 -6.72 -7.30
C GLY A 81 10.06 -6.89 -6.47
N GLY A 82 10.04 -6.49 -5.21
CA GLY A 82 11.19 -6.55 -4.31
C GLY A 82 11.22 -7.80 -3.42
N PRO A 83 12.09 -7.81 -2.41
CA PRO A 83 12.39 -9.00 -1.61
C PRO A 83 11.29 -9.38 -0.60
N TRP A 84 10.16 -8.66 -0.55
CA TRP A 84 9.05 -8.95 0.38
C TRP A 84 8.37 -10.29 0.12
N ILE A 85 8.44 -10.81 -1.11
CA ILE A 85 7.96 -12.17 -1.38
C ILE A 85 8.69 -13.24 -0.56
N ALA A 86 9.91 -12.96 -0.11
CA ALA A 86 10.69 -13.86 0.75
C ALA A 86 10.04 -14.03 2.15
N GLU A 87 9.27 -13.06 2.64
CA GLU A 87 8.51 -13.19 3.90
C GLU A 87 7.41 -14.25 3.76
N ARG A 88 6.67 -14.23 2.64
CA ARG A 88 5.67 -15.28 2.37
C ARG A 88 6.32 -16.63 2.15
N TRP A 89 7.48 -16.66 1.50
CA TRP A 89 8.25 -17.89 1.30
C TRP A 89 8.72 -18.48 2.63
N SER A 90 9.24 -17.67 3.56
CA SER A 90 9.71 -18.20 4.85
C SER A 90 8.63 -18.84 5.72
N ASP A 91 7.36 -18.50 5.48
CA ASP A 91 6.23 -19.08 6.22
C ASP A 91 5.63 -20.31 5.52
N LEU A 92 5.90 -20.49 4.22
CA LEU A 92 5.18 -21.45 3.36
C LEU A 92 6.10 -22.41 2.61
N ASP A 93 7.42 -22.28 2.70
CA ASP A 93 8.38 -23.07 1.93
C ASP A 93 8.26 -24.57 2.19
N GLU A 94 8.18 -24.99 3.46
CA GLU A 94 7.95 -26.40 3.84
C GLU A 94 6.67 -26.92 3.18
N PHE A 95 5.56 -26.19 3.30
CA PHE A 95 4.29 -26.57 2.66
C PHE A 95 4.41 -26.65 1.13
N VAL A 96 5.09 -25.70 0.48
CA VAL A 96 5.23 -25.69 -0.98
C VAL A 96 6.14 -26.82 -1.48
N ASN A 97 7.08 -27.29 -0.67
CA ASN A 97 8.01 -28.35 -1.04
C ASN A 97 7.50 -29.76 -0.70
N ASP A 98 6.68 -29.91 0.34
CA ASP A 98 6.18 -31.22 0.80
C ASP A 98 4.89 -31.68 0.10
N GLN A 99 4.20 -30.80 -0.61
CA GLN A 99 2.95 -31.13 -1.31
C GLN A 99 3.17 -31.81 -2.66
N GLU A 100 2.23 -32.68 -3.03
CA GLU A 100 2.21 -33.31 -4.35
C GLU A 100 2.10 -32.26 -5.48
N PRO A 101 2.72 -32.49 -6.65
CA PRO A 101 2.62 -31.60 -7.79
C PRO A 101 1.16 -31.28 -8.18
N ASN A 102 0.88 -30.03 -8.53
CA ASN A 102 -0.45 -29.52 -8.92
C ASN A 102 -1.48 -29.38 -7.77
N THR A 103 -1.07 -29.52 -6.51
CA THR A 103 -1.95 -29.24 -5.36
C THR A 103 -2.15 -27.75 -5.13
N ILE A 104 -1.13 -26.94 -5.45
CA ILE A 104 -1.15 -25.49 -5.29
C ILE A 104 -1.60 -24.84 -6.59
N PHE A 105 -2.41 -23.78 -6.51
CA PHE A 105 -2.82 -23.04 -7.69
C PHE A 105 -1.58 -22.51 -8.44
N PRO A 106 -1.40 -22.82 -9.74
CA PRO A 106 -0.11 -22.65 -10.41
C PRO A 106 0.47 -21.22 -10.35
N VAL A 107 -0.39 -20.20 -10.45
CA VAL A 107 0.04 -18.79 -10.37
C VAL A 107 0.56 -18.46 -8.97
N THR A 108 -0.11 -18.93 -7.93
CA THR A 108 0.30 -18.70 -6.54
C THR A 108 1.61 -19.42 -6.24
N GLU A 109 1.75 -20.67 -6.70
CA GLU A 109 2.99 -21.42 -6.55
C GLU A 109 4.17 -20.71 -7.22
N ASN A 110 3.99 -20.24 -8.46
CA ASN A 110 5.02 -19.49 -9.18
C ASN A 110 5.45 -18.21 -8.45
N VAL A 111 4.48 -17.46 -7.90
CA VAL A 111 4.77 -16.25 -7.13
C VAL A 111 5.52 -16.60 -5.85
N LEU A 112 5.10 -17.61 -5.10
CA LEU A 112 5.80 -18.02 -3.87
C LEU A 112 7.23 -18.50 -4.16
N ARG A 113 7.43 -19.35 -5.17
CA ARG A 113 8.76 -19.83 -5.57
C ARG A 113 9.68 -18.70 -6.03
N SER A 114 9.16 -17.57 -6.50
CA SER A 114 9.99 -16.39 -6.79
C SER A 114 10.69 -15.82 -5.54
N GLY A 115 10.25 -16.19 -4.33
CA GLY A 115 10.93 -15.90 -3.07
C GLY A 115 12.33 -16.48 -2.95
N THR A 116 12.66 -17.54 -3.70
CA THR A 116 14.01 -18.13 -3.72
C THR A 116 14.96 -17.47 -4.73
N ASN A 117 14.61 -16.29 -5.25
CA ASN A 117 15.44 -15.59 -6.23
C ASN A 117 16.84 -15.29 -5.64
N PRO A 118 17.93 -15.75 -6.27
CA PRO A 118 19.29 -15.57 -5.75
C PRO A 118 19.72 -14.10 -5.63
N ASN A 119 19.04 -13.18 -6.32
CA ASN A 119 19.30 -11.74 -6.20
C ASN A 119 18.74 -11.14 -4.89
N TYR A 120 17.78 -11.79 -4.24
CA TYR A 120 17.19 -11.34 -2.97
C TYR A 120 18.09 -11.70 -1.78
N THR A 121 19.32 -11.18 -1.82
CA THR A 121 20.29 -11.30 -0.72
C THR A 121 19.90 -10.42 0.46
N ALA A 122 20.43 -10.73 1.64
CA ALA A 122 20.26 -9.87 2.83
C ALA A 122 20.72 -8.42 2.58
N SER A 123 21.81 -8.23 1.85
CA SER A 123 22.29 -6.89 1.45
C SER A 123 21.27 -6.15 0.58
N PHE A 124 20.64 -6.85 -0.37
CA PHE A 124 19.57 -6.28 -1.18
C PHE A 124 18.36 -5.92 -0.32
N LEU A 125 17.91 -6.82 0.57
CA LEU A 125 16.82 -6.56 1.52
C LEU A 125 17.04 -5.28 2.32
N PHE A 126 18.21 -5.10 2.95
CA PHE A 126 18.50 -3.89 3.72
C PHE A 126 18.55 -2.62 2.87
N LYS A 127 19.08 -2.69 1.64
CA LYS A 127 19.02 -1.55 0.70
C LYS A 127 17.58 -1.16 0.39
N THR A 128 16.71 -2.14 0.14
CA THR A 128 15.31 -1.89 -0.14
C THR A 128 14.55 -1.36 1.07
N ILE A 129 14.84 -1.86 2.29
CA ILE A 129 14.30 -1.29 3.53
C ILE A 129 14.71 0.18 3.66
N HIS A 130 15.97 0.53 3.40
CA HIS A 130 16.43 1.93 3.46
C HIS A 130 15.70 2.81 2.43
N GLN A 131 15.46 2.30 1.22
CA GLN A 131 14.68 3.00 0.20
C GLN A 131 13.24 3.26 0.67
N LEU A 132 12.56 2.26 1.24
CA LEU A 132 11.23 2.44 1.82
C LEU A 132 11.21 3.45 2.97
N GLN A 133 12.25 3.51 3.81
CA GLN A 133 12.32 4.53 4.86
C GLN A 133 12.45 5.94 4.29
N LYS A 134 13.18 6.12 3.18
CA LYS A 134 13.26 7.41 2.49
C LYS A 134 11.91 7.84 1.93
N LEU A 135 11.22 6.93 1.24
CA LEU A 135 9.88 7.17 0.70
C LEU A 135 8.90 7.51 1.83
N LYS A 136 8.90 6.71 2.91
CA LYS A 136 8.07 6.95 4.09
C LYS A 136 8.28 8.35 4.69
N CYS A 137 9.53 8.81 4.78
CA CYS A 137 9.85 10.14 5.29
C CYS A 137 9.21 11.24 4.42
N ARG A 138 9.36 11.15 3.10
CA ARG A 138 8.78 12.10 2.14
C ARG A 138 7.25 12.09 2.20
N THR A 139 6.63 10.91 2.13
CA THR A 139 5.17 10.79 2.16
C THR A 139 4.58 11.25 3.49
N HIS A 140 5.31 11.08 4.60
CA HIS A 140 4.85 11.56 5.90
C HIS A 140 4.79 13.09 5.97
N GLN A 141 5.79 13.78 5.40
CA GLN A 141 5.79 15.24 5.30
C GLN A 141 4.69 15.74 4.35
N GLN A 142 4.50 15.06 3.22
CA GLN A 142 3.47 15.42 2.25
C GLN A 142 2.05 15.27 2.81
N LEU A 143 1.82 14.27 3.66
CA LEU A 143 0.52 13.94 4.24
C LEU A 143 0.32 14.47 5.67
N GLU A 144 1.13 15.43 6.12
CA GLU A 144 0.97 16.03 7.44
C GLU A 144 -0.43 16.67 7.58
N ASN A 145 -1.19 16.21 8.60
CA ASN A 145 -2.59 16.58 8.87
C ASN A 145 -3.53 16.50 7.64
N ALA A 146 -3.20 15.65 6.67
CA ALA A 146 -3.97 15.51 5.44
C ALA A 146 -4.70 14.17 5.36
N VAL A 147 -5.68 14.10 4.46
CA VAL A 147 -6.30 12.84 4.03
C VAL A 147 -6.03 12.64 2.56
N LEU A 148 -5.41 11.52 2.19
CA LEU A 148 -5.26 11.10 0.80
C LEU A 148 -6.50 10.33 0.35
N ILE A 149 -7.09 10.73 -0.77
CA ILE A 149 -8.19 10.00 -1.42
C ILE A 149 -7.71 9.49 -2.77
N MET A 150 -7.96 8.21 -3.04
CA MET A 150 -7.62 7.54 -4.29
C MET A 150 -8.79 6.67 -4.77
N PRO A 151 -8.90 6.41 -6.08
CA PRO A 151 -9.83 5.40 -6.57
C PRO A 151 -9.52 4.03 -5.98
N THR A 152 -10.56 3.27 -5.65
CA THR A 152 -10.46 1.83 -5.42
C THR A 152 -10.81 1.09 -6.71
N SER A 153 -10.19 -0.07 -6.91
CA SER A 153 -10.46 -1.01 -8.03
C SER A 153 -11.91 -1.45 -8.12
#